data_AF-A0AAU1HVK1-F1
#
_entry.id   AF-A0AAU1HVK1-F1
#
_cell.length_a   1.000
_cell.length_b   1.000
_cell.length_c   1.000
_cell.angle_alpha   90.00
_cell.angle_beta   90.00
_cell.angle_gamma   90.00
#
_symmetry.space_group_name_H-M   'P 1'
#
loop_
_entity.id
_entity.type
_entity.pdbx_description
1 polymer ?
#
loop_
_entity_poly.entity_id
_entity_poly.type
_entity_poly.pdbx_seq_one_letter_code
_entity_poly.pdbx_strand_id
1 'polypeptide(L)'
;MRRDGYEICFVVGVGEELDEVCDVDMWVTFADGQRWSGTVFTVDEARRLMDRWSDTGECLDGRYFYGWDNLIVRDPGIPAMADVIDHLVVTGDYRSALRPLGLAED
;
A
#
# COMPACT_ATOMS: atom_id res chain seq x y z
N MET A 1 -8.52 8.12 6.18
CA MET A 1 -8.32 9.55 5.90
C MET A 1 -9.33 9.98 4.85
N ARG A 2 -10.13 11.02 5.12
CA ARG A 2 -11.15 11.51 4.18
C ARG A 2 -10.60 12.62 3.30
N ARG A 3 -11.02 12.62 2.05
CA ARG A 3 -10.75 13.65 1.03
C ARG A 3 -12.07 14.05 0.37
N ASP A 4 -12.03 15.03 -0.52
CA ASP A 4 -13.18 15.30 -1.38
C ASP A 4 -13.27 14.22 -2.47
N GLY A 5 -14.40 13.52 -2.52
CA GLY A 5 -14.67 12.47 -3.52
C GLY A 5 -14.13 11.06 -3.22
N TYR A 6 -13.29 10.86 -2.20
CA TYR A 6 -12.79 9.53 -1.81
C TYR A 6 -12.31 9.46 -0.34
N GLU A 7 -12.16 8.24 0.16
CA GLU A 7 -11.55 7.93 1.45
C GLU A 7 -10.42 6.91 1.27
N ILE A 8 -9.32 7.12 2.00
CA ILE A 8 -8.21 6.17 2.10
C ILE A 8 -8.30 5.45 3.45
N CYS A 9 -8.32 4.12 3.46
CA CYS A 9 -8.23 3.32 4.68
C CYS A 9 -6.88 2.61 4.72
N PHE A 10 -6.19 2.67 5.85
CA PHE A 10 -4.93 1.96 6.12
C PHE A 10 -5.17 0.97 7.26
N VAL A 11 -4.70 -0.26 7.11
CA VAL A 11 -4.82 -1.33 8.12
C VAL A 11 -3.55 -1.35 8.97
N VAL A 12 -3.47 -0.42 9.91
CA VAL A 12 -2.31 -0.26 10.79
C VAL A 12 -2.42 -1.18 12.01
N GLY A 13 -1.28 -1.73 12.45
CA GLY A 13 -1.21 -2.56 13.65
C GLY A 13 -1.56 -1.81 14.93
N VAL A 14 -2.09 -2.53 15.93
CA VAL A 14 -2.38 -1.94 17.24
C VAL A 14 -1.08 -1.47 17.91
N GLY A 15 -0.96 -0.17 18.18
CA GLY A 15 0.20 0.43 18.83
C GLY A 15 1.39 0.69 17.91
N GLU A 16 1.20 0.56 16.60
CA GLU A 16 2.22 0.93 15.61
C GLU A 16 2.29 2.46 15.46
N GLU A 17 3.51 3.01 15.47
CA GLU A 17 3.74 4.44 15.29
C GLU A 17 3.50 4.83 13.83
N LEU A 18 2.51 5.68 13.58
CA LEU A 18 2.04 5.99 12.22
C LEU A 18 3.12 6.56 11.30
N ASP A 19 4.11 7.27 11.87
CA ASP A 19 5.21 7.88 11.11
C ASP A 19 6.34 6.89 10.78
N GLU A 20 6.29 5.68 11.32
CA GLU A 20 7.32 4.64 11.14
C GLU A 20 6.82 3.44 10.32
N VAL A 21 5.54 3.41 9.95
CA VAL A 21 4.93 2.32 9.15
C VAL A 21 5.72 2.15 7.84
N CYS A 22 6.24 0.94 7.61
CA CYS A 22 7.03 0.62 6.42
C CYS A 22 6.37 -0.39 5.46
N ASP A 23 5.30 -1.04 5.92
CA ASP A 23 4.46 -2.01 5.18
C ASP A 23 3.02 -1.85 5.68
N VAL A 24 2.06 -1.59 4.78
CA VAL A 24 0.66 -1.46 5.16
C VAL A 24 -0.30 -1.79 4.01
N ASP A 25 -1.33 -2.57 4.33
CA ASP A 25 -2.48 -2.75 3.44
C ASP A 25 -3.38 -1.52 3.47
N MET A 26 -3.89 -1.15 2.29
CA MET A 26 -4.79 -0.03 2.15
C MET A 26 -5.85 -0.25 1.08
N TRP A 27 -6.92 0.53 1.16
CA TRP A 27 -7.83 0.72 0.03
C TRP A 27 -8.31 2.16 -0.08
N VAL A 28 -8.58 2.57 -1.33
CA VAL A 28 -9.31 3.79 -1.67
C VAL A 28 -10.76 3.42 -1.97
N THR A 29 -11.71 4.11 -1.34
CA THR A 29 -13.13 4.04 -1.68
C THR A 29 -13.57 5.39 -2.25
N PHE A 30 -14.01 5.40 -3.51
CA PHE A 30 -14.56 6.59 -4.16
C PHE A 30 -16.03 6.82 -3.75
N ALA A 31 -16.51 8.05 -3.92
CA ALA A 31 -17.88 8.44 -3.57
C ALA A 31 -18.98 7.67 -4.32
N ASP A 32 -18.66 7.07 -5.47
CA ASP A 32 -19.54 6.19 -6.23
C ASP A 32 -19.48 4.72 -5.76
N GLY A 33 -18.73 4.44 -4.69
CA GLY A 33 -18.56 3.12 -4.11
C GLY A 33 -17.44 2.29 -4.75
N GLN A 34 -16.79 2.73 -5.84
CA GLN A 34 -15.68 1.97 -6.41
C GLN A 34 -14.50 1.88 -5.45
N ARG A 35 -13.90 0.69 -5.35
CA ARG A 35 -12.78 0.40 -4.46
C ARG A 35 -11.53 -0.07 -5.19
N TRP A 36 -10.38 0.35 -4.67
CA TRP A 36 -9.06 -0.01 -5.16
C TRP A 36 -8.16 -0.36 -3.98
N SER A 37 -7.47 -1.51 -4.01
CA SER A 37 -6.53 -1.92 -2.98
C SER A 37 -5.08 -1.70 -3.38
N GLY A 38 -4.22 -1.56 -2.36
CA GLY A 38 -2.79 -1.70 -2.50
C GLY A 38 -2.16 -2.18 -1.21
N THR A 39 -1.03 -2.85 -1.31
CA THR A 39 -0.11 -3.09 -0.18
C THR A 39 1.12 -2.22 -0.40
N VAL A 40 1.32 -1.24 0.48
CA VAL A 40 2.35 -0.22 0.33
C VAL A 40 3.60 -0.63 1.13
N PHE A 41 4.74 -0.72 0.45
CA PHE A 41 6.03 -1.04 1.07
C PHE A 41 7.04 0.07 0.83
N THR A 42 7.90 0.34 1.81
CA THR A 42 9.14 1.08 1.52
C THR A 42 10.14 0.20 0.79
N VAL A 43 11.05 0.82 0.04
CA VAL A 43 12.17 0.11 -0.61
C VAL A 43 13.01 -0.66 0.43
N ASP A 44 13.26 -0.03 1.58
CA ASP A 44 14.08 -0.61 2.64
C ASP A 44 13.39 -1.81 3.31
N GLU A 45 12.07 -1.76 3.46
CA GLU A 45 11.31 -2.88 4.03
C GLU A 45 11.25 -4.06 3.06
N ALA A 46 10.98 -3.83 1.77
CA ALA A 46 11.06 -4.89 0.76
C ALA A 46 12.46 -5.56 0.77
N ARG A 47 13.52 -4.76 0.89
CA ARG A 47 14.89 -5.28 1.02
C ARG A 47 15.08 -6.09 2.29
N ARG A 48 14.64 -5.59 3.45
CA ARG A 48 14.74 -6.29 4.74
C ARG A 48 14.04 -7.65 4.70
N LEU A 49 12.86 -7.72 4.06
CA LEU A 49 12.11 -8.96 3.88
C LEU A 49 12.87 -9.94 2.99
N MET A 50 13.40 -9.49 1.85
CA MET A 50 14.22 -10.31 0.96
C MET A 50 15.49 -10.83 1.64
N ASP A 51 16.20 -9.98 2.38
CA ASP A 51 17.41 -10.38 3.12
C ASP A 51 17.07 -11.46 4.16
N ARG A 52 15.96 -11.32 4.90
CA ARG A 52 15.49 -12.34 5.83
C ARG A 52 15.09 -13.65 5.13
N TRP A 53 14.46 -13.56 3.95
CA TRP A 53 14.03 -14.74 3.20
C TRP A 53 15.20 -15.54 2.59
N SER A 54 16.39 -14.93 2.51
CA SER A 54 17.61 -15.66 2.14
C SER A 54 17.94 -16.81 3.12
N ASP A 55 17.48 -16.71 4.37
CA ASP A 55 17.65 -17.75 5.39
C ASP A 55 16.47 -18.73 5.47
N THR A 56 15.29 -18.38 4.91
CA THR A 56 14.06 -19.20 5.02
C THR A 56 13.75 -20.01 3.76
N GLY A 57 14.31 -19.63 2.61
CA GLY A 57 14.03 -20.22 1.31
C GLY A 57 12.78 -19.66 0.61
N GLU A 58 12.07 -18.72 1.25
CA GLU A 58 10.94 -18.03 0.65
C GLU A 58 11.38 -17.18 -0.54
N CYS A 59 10.50 -17.05 -1.54
CA CYS A 59 10.76 -16.26 -2.75
C CYS A 59 12.13 -16.52 -3.41
N LEU A 60 12.49 -17.81 -3.54
CA LEU A 60 13.78 -18.27 -4.05
C LEU A 60 14.94 -17.62 -3.29
N ASP A 61 15.02 -17.90 -1.99
CA ASP A 61 16.02 -17.35 -1.07
C ASP A 61 16.05 -15.80 -1.09
N GLY A 62 14.87 -15.18 -1.15
CA GLY A 62 14.72 -13.72 -1.17
C GLY A 62 15.12 -13.03 -2.48
N ARG A 63 15.30 -13.76 -3.59
CA ARG A 63 15.70 -13.15 -4.87
C ARG A 63 14.64 -12.27 -5.52
N TYR A 64 13.39 -12.39 -5.08
CA TYR A 64 12.31 -11.53 -5.55
C TYR A 64 11.34 -11.23 -4.42
N PHE A 65 10.57 -10.17 -4.65
CA PHE A 65 9.46 -9.77 -3.83
C PHE A 65 8.29 -9.48 -4.76
N TYR A 66 7.11 -10.04 -4.45
CA TYR A 66 5.91 -9.77 -5.21
C TYR A 66 4.67 -9.90 -4.33
N GLY A 67 3.61 -9.27 -4.78
CA GLY A 67 2.29 -9.25 -4.19
C GLY A 67 1.34 -8.72 -5.26
N TRP A 68 0.07 -9.06 -5.13
CA TRP A 68 -0.88 -8.84 -6.22
C TRP A 68 -1.11 -7.35 -6.52
N ASP A 69 -1.01 -6.51 -5.49
CA ASP A 69 -1.31 -5.10 -5.49
C ASP A 69 -0.23 -4.27 -4.77
N ASN A 70 1.03 -4.71 -4.88
CA ASN A 70 2.16 -4.02 -4.24
C ASN A 70 2.46 -2.66 -4.87
N LEU A 71 2.62 -1.65 -4.03
CA LEU A 71 3.14 -0.33 -4.36
C LEU A 71 4.39 -0.04 -3.55
N ILE A 72 5.52 0.21 -4.22
CA ILE A 72 6.77 0.60 -3.55
C ILE A 72 6.83 2.13 -3.44
N VAL A 73 6.99 2.63 -2.22
CA VAL A 73 7.23 4.05 -1.90
C VAL A 73 8.63 4.27 -1.36
N ARG A 74 9.07 5.52 -1.37
CA ARG A 74 10.41 5.89 -0.87
C ARG A 74 10.43 5.98 0.65
N ASP A 75 9.51 6.74 1.20
CA ASP A 75 9.56 7.19 2.60
C ASP A 75 8.52 6.42 3.43
N PRO A 76 8.85 6.06 4.69
CA PRO A 76 7.91 5.42 5.61
C PRO A 76 6.85 6.43 6.10
N GLY A 77 5.83 5.88 6.74
CA GLY A 77 4.82 6.61 7.47
C GLY A 77 3.54 6.83 6.67
N ILE A 78 2.40 6.74 7.36
CA ILE A 78 1.07 6.95 6.79
C ILE A 78 0.92 8.31 6.11
N PRO A 79 1.46 9.44 6.63
CA PRO A 79 1.39 10.72 5.92
C PRO A 79 2.09 10.69 4.55
N ALA A 80 3.32 10.14 4.48
CA ALA A 80 4.07 10.06 3.23
C ALA A 80 3.38 9.13 2.21
N MET A 81 2.87 7.99 2.69
CA MET A 81 2.09 7.07 1.86
C MET A 81 0.80 7.72 1.35
N ALA A 82 0.10 8.48 2.20
CA ALA A 82 -1.12 9.18 1.80
C ALA A 82 -0.85 10.22 0.70
N ASP A 83 0.28 10.95 0.75
CA ASP A 83 0.65 11.91 -0.30
C ASP A 83 0.84 11.21 -1.66
N VAL A 84 1.42 10.01 -1.68
CA VAL A 84 1.55 9.20 -2.90
C VAL A 84 0.19 8.76 -3.42
N ILE A 85 -0.69 8.26 -2.54
CA ILE A 85 -2.04 7.82 -2.94
C ILE A 85 -2.86 9.01 -3.47
N ASP A 86 -2.79 10.16 -2.80
CA ASP A 86 -3.46 11.39 -3.23
C ASP A 86 -2.98 11.79 -4.64
N HIS A 87 -1.67 11.71 -4.92
CA HIS A 87 -1.12 11.95 -6.25
C HIS A 87 -1.67 10.97 -7.29
N LEU A 88 -1.63 9.66 -7.00
CA LEU A 88 -2.13 8.62 -7.91
C LEU A 88 -3.62 8.80 -8.23
N VAL A 89 -4.42 9.23 -7.25
CA VAL A 89 -5.85 9.52 -7.46
C VAL A 89 -6.03 10.75 -8.35
N VAL A 90 -5.29 11.83 -8.09
CA VAL A 90 -5.37 13.09 -8.85
C VAL A 90 -4.93 12.90 -10.30
N THR A 91 -3.86 12.14 -10.56
CA THR A 91 -3.39 11.87 -11.92
C THR A 91 -4.21 10.81 -12.64
N GLY A 92 -4.92 9.96 -11.88
CA GLY A 92 -5.65 8.81 -12.41
C GLY A 92 -4.80 7.54 -12.53
N ASP A 93 -3.51 7.60 -12.16
CA ASP A 93 -2.56 6.49 -12.24
C ASP A 93 -2.86 5.36 -11.24
N TYR A 94 -3.71 5.63 -10.25
CA TYR A 94 -4.25 4.59 -9.37
C TYR A 94 -4.85 3.41 -10.16
N ARG A 95 -5.36 3.66 -11.38
CA ARG A 95 -5.93 2.61 -12.25
C ARG A 95 -4.90 1.59 -12.73
N SER A 96 -3.63 1.95 -12.73
CA SER A 96 -2.51 1.11 -13.11
C SER A 96 -1.70 0.64 -11.91
N ALA A 97 -1.56 1.48 -10.89
CA ALA A 97 -0.76 1.21 -9.70
C ALA A 97 -1.50 0.37 -8.65
N LEU A 98 -2.81 0.54 -8.52
CA LEU A 98 -3.64 -0.15 -7.53
C LEU A 98 -4.51 -1.22 -8.20
N ARG A 99 -5.13 -2.08 -7.39
CA ARG A 99 -5.96 -3.17 -7.87
C ARG A 99 -7.44 -2.86 -7.68
N PRO A 100 -8.30 -3.00 -8.71
CA PRO A 100 -9.73 -2.81 -8.52
C PRO A 100 -10.33 -3.95 -7.70
N LEU A 101 -11.08 -3.60 -6.66
CA LEU A 101 -11.85 -4.54 -5.82
C LEU A 101 -13.32 -4.63 -6.21
N GLY A 102 -13.80 -3.73 -7.08
CA GLY A 102 -15.23 -3.60 -7.39
C GLY A 102 -15.92 -2.59 -6.47
N LEU A 103 -17.24 -2.72 -6.28
CA LEU A 103 -17.99 -1.82 -5.42
C LEU A 103 -17.81 -2.18 -3.93
N ALA A 104 -17.94 -1.20 -3.05
CA ALA A 104 -18.24 -1.45 -1.64
C ALA A 104 -19.54 -2.26 -1.55
N GLU A 105 -19.51 -3.35 -0.80
CA GLU A 105 -20.75 -4.04 -0.43
C GLU A 105 -21.46 -3.18 0.61
N ASP A 106 -22.78 -3.03 0.47
CA ASP A 106 -23.65 -2.25 1.38
C ASP A 106 -23.64 -2.78 2.82
#